data_AF-A0A9P1HYV2-F1
#
_entry.id   AF-A0A9P1HYV2-F1
#
_cell.length_a   1.000
_cell.length_b   1.000
_cell.length_c   1.000
_cell.angle_alpha   90.00
_cell.angle_beta   90.00
_cell.angle_gamma   90.00
#
_symmetry.space_group_name_H-M   'P 1'
#
loop_
_entity.id
_entity.type
_entity.pdbx_description
1 polymer ?
#
loop_
_entity_poly.entity_id
_entity_poly.type
_entity_poly.pdbx_seq_one_letter_code
_entity_poly.pdbx_strand_id
1 'polypeptide(L)'
;MRFLIFFSLFYITHTRSVLTNELYRTKRNASPAADKLGSEITISLNQPAPALGDEVSIPFNEHKTVPTTTSRSVSVHTDTTRRTFASAAQKSIHCPSRVDAFSPGPTSDLLFDKQTVYEIKNNRIIGKRILRDHFPQGPSAVSAAVYDEENELIVLLHERQVYAFKKSGNAFELLSSYPKTLPQSVNFLPTSALKWHDKHQILLSDNGDFALYDEYWNKSLMSGTTLSYFEGLPDGVRGVSSWKNGRAFIYTVNSVHEYDQFSKGSTNEKSLSEFLEC
;
A
#
# COMPACT_ATOMS: atom_id res chain seq x y z
N MET A 1 -29.83 -51.90 11.32
CA MET A 1 -30.18 -51.23 12.60
C MET A 1 -29.92 -49.74 12.40
N ARG A 2 -30.99 -48.93 12.35
CA ARG A 2 -30.96 -47.46 12.17
C ARG A 2 -30.61 -46.78 13.50
N PHE A 3 -30.11 -45.53 13.46
CA PHE A 3 -30.53 -44.33 14.23
C PHE A 3 -29.47 -43.21 14.00
N LEU A 4 -29.80 -42.15 13.23
CA LEU A 4 -30.22 -40.78 13.65
C LEU A 4 -29.02 -39.86 13.98
N ILE A 5 -28.53 -39.00 13.08
CA ILE A 5 -28.98 -37.64 12.70
C ILE A 5 -29.44 -36.78 13.90
N PHE A 6 -28.65 -35.75 14.23
CA PHE A 6 -29.12 -34.51 14.85
C PHE A 6 -28.53 -33.31 14.09
N PHE A 7 -29.42 -32.58 13.40
CA PHE A 7 -29.22 -31.23 12.90
C PHE A 7 -29.59 -30.25 14.03
N SER A 8 -28.72 -29.28 14.33
CA SER A 8 -29.10 -28.13 15.14
C SER A 8 -29.53 -26.98 14.22
N LEU A 9 -30.82 -26.67 14.26
CA LEU A 9 -31.39 -25.42 13.77
C LEU A 9 -30.97 -24.27 14.69
N PHE A 10 -30.45 -23.17 14.13
CA PHE A 10 -30.43 -21.88 14.81
C PHE A 10 -31.65 -21.05 14.39
N TYR A 11 -32.41 -20.63 15.41
CA TYR A 11 -33.56 -19.75 15.33
C TYR A 11 -33.16 -18.35 14.87
N ILE A 12 -33.89 -17.80 13.89
CA ILE A 12 -33.89 -16.37 13.55
C ILE A 12 -35.02 -15.71 14.35
N THR A 13 -34.68 -14.85 15.31
CA THR A 13 -35.64 -13.94 15.94
C THR A 13 -35.52 -12.56 15.29
N HIS A 14 -36.58 -12.16 14.59
CA HIS A 14 -36.81 -10.80 14.10
C HIS A 14 -37.09 -9.85 15.27
N THR A 15 -36.30 -8.78 15.37
CA THR A 15 -36.67 -7.56 16.08
C THR A 15 -36.71 -6.40 15.10
N ARG A 16 -37.94 -5.98 14.77
CA ARG A 16 -38.23 -4.69 14.12
C ARG A 16 -38.00 -3.57 15.13
N SER A 17 -37.10 -2.64 14.83
CA SER A 17 -37.02 -1.35 15.53
C SER A 17 -37.59 -0.26 14.64
N VAL A 18 -38.51 0.48 15.23
CA VAL A 18 -39.30 1.58 14.68
C VAL A 18 -38.42 2.83 14.62
N LEU A 19 -38.29 3.44 13.43
CA LEU A 19 -37.75 4.80 13.25
C LEU A 19 -38.94 5.75 13.11
N THR A 20 -39.20 6.55 14.14
CA THR A 20 -40.12 7.69 14.10
C THR A 20 -39.35 8.99 13.87
N ASN A 21 -39.92 9.79 12.97
CA ASN A 21 -39.54 11.13 12.55
C ASN A 21 -39.38 12.13 13.72
N GLU A 22 -38.31 12.92 13.69
CA GLU A 22 -38.18 14.23 14.36
C GLU A 22 -37.27 15.10 13.49
N LEU A 23 -37.84 15.76 12.49
CA LEU A 23 -37.20 16.82 11.71
C LEU A 23 -38.30 17.72 11.17
N TYR A 24 -38.75 18.73 11.94
CA TYR A 24 -39.37 19.96 11.42
C TYR A 24 -39.55 21.03 12.52
N ARG A 25 -39.27 22.29 12.14
CA ARG A 25 -39.31 23.59 12.87
C ARG A 25 -38.01 23.97 13.58
N THR A 26 -37.37 25.10 13.25
CA THR A 26 -37.98 26.45 13.20
C THR A 26 -37.30 27.36 12.15
N LYS A 27 -38.09 28.29 11.58
CA LYS A 27 -37.75 29.24 10.51
C LYS A 27 -37.78 30.68 11.07
N ARG A 28 -36.95 31.58 10.49
CA ARG A 28 -37.08 33.06 10.36
C ARG A 28 -36.74 33.91 11.60
N ASN A 29 -36.01 35.04 11.56
CA ASN A 29 -36.01 36.27 10.72
C ASN A 29 -34.58 36.91 10.74
N ALA A 30 -33.95 37.46 9.69
CA ALA A 30 -34.15 38.68 8.87
C ALA A 30 -33.00 39.71 9.08
N SER A 31 -32.52 40.28 7.96
CA SER A 31 -31.37 41.18 7.65
C SER A 31 -31.63 42.67 8.04
N PRO A 32 -30.87 43.76 7.65
CA PRO A 32 -29.66 43.91 6.79
C PRO A 32 -28.62 45.02 7.16
N ALA A 33 -27.48 45.05 6.40
CA ALA A 33 -26.68 46.21 5.89
C ALA A 33 -25.18 45.80 5.73
N ALA A 34 -24.67 45.50 4.52
CA ALA A 34 -24.14 46.39 3.46
C ALA A 34 -22.70 46.90 3.71
N ASP A 35 -21.70 46.40 2.95
CA ASP A 35 -21.02 47.20 1.91
C ASP A 35 -20.15 46.35 0.94
N LYS A 36 -19.81 46.95 -0.20
CA LYS A 36 -19.39 46.40 -1.51
C LYS A 36 -17.90 46.13 -1.71
N LEU A 37 -17.59 45.14 -2.57
CA LEU A 37 -16.62 45.10 -3.72
C LEU A 37 -16.48 43.61 -4.12
N GLY A 38 -16.56 43.11 -5.35
CA GLY A 38 -16.53 43.63 -6.71
C GLY A 38 -15.77 42.61 -7.58
N SER A 39 -16.47 41.74 -8.31
CA SER A 39 -16.08 41.19 -9.62
C SER A 39 -17.13 40.19 -10.12
N GLU A 40 -17.73 40.52 -11.25
CA GLU A 40 -18.78 39.75 -11.92
C GLU A 40 -18.10 38.92 -13.03
N ILE A 41 -18.08 37.59 -12.88
CA ILE A 41 -17.63 36.67 -13.93
C ILE A 41 -18.87 36.27 -14.73
N THR A 42 -19.01 36.85 -15.92
CA THR A 42 -20.04 36.43 -16.88
C THR A 42 -19.53 35.20 -17.63
N ILE A 43 -20.11 34.02 -17.35
CA ILE A 43 -19.84 32.80 -18.13
C ILE A 43 -20.87 32.73 -19.26
N SER A 44 -20.41 32.99 -20.49
CA SER A 44 -21.19 32.77 -21.70
C SER A 44 -21.13 31.29 -22.07
N LEU A 45 -22.25 30.59 -21.90
CA LEU A 45 -22.50 29.24 -22.40
C LEU A 45 -22.87 29.33 -23.88
N ASN A 46 -21.91 29.10 -24.78
CA ASN A 46 -22.13 28.58 -26.13
C ASN A 46 -20.80 28.41 -26.86
N GLN A 47 -20.17 27.24 -26.75
CA GLN A 47 -19.22 26.75 -27.77
C GLN A 47 -19.08 25.22 -27.68
N PRO A 48 -19.22 24.49 -28.81
CA PRO A 48 -19.10 23.03 -28.86
C PRO A 48 -17.63 22.57 -28.75
N ALA A 49 -17.45 21.36 -28.19
CA ALA A 49 -16.16 20.74 -27.92
C ALA A 49 -15.31 20.49 -29.19
N PRO A 50 -13.99 20.76 -29.17
CA PRO A 50 -13.09 20.35 -30.25
C PRO A 50 -12.62 18.90 -30.09
N ALA A 51 -12.55 18.20 -31.22
CA ALA A 51 -12.12 16.81 -31.34
C ALA A 51 -10.59 16.66 -31.38
N LEU A 52 -10.19 15.41 -31.15
CA LEU A 52 -8.86 14.80 -31.11
C LEU A 52 -7.88 15.24 -32.22
N GLY A 53 -6.63 15.52 -31.83
CA GLY A 53 -5.44 15.50 -32.68
C GLY A 53 -4.95 16.87 -33.13
N ASP A 54 -3.95 17.41 -32.43
CA ASP A 54 -2.76 18.03 -33.04
C ASP A 54 -1.73 18.41 -31.96
N GLU A 55 -0.48 18.05 -32.26
CA GLU A 55 0.72 18.13 -31.46
C GLU A 55 1.28 19.57 -31.50
N VAL A 56 1.37 20.25 -30.36
CA VAL A 56 1.95 21.60 -30.27
C VAL A 56 3.44 21.50 -29.93
N SER A 57 4.27 21.69 -30.95
CA SER A 57 5.73 21.88 -30.84
C SER A 57 6.07 23.32 -30.47
N ILE A 58 6.96 23.51 -29.48
CA ILE A 58 7.55 24.82 -29.13
C ILE A 58 9.05 24.77 -29.49
N PRO A 59 9.55 25.60 -30.43
CA PRO A 59 10.99 25.74 -30.68
C PRO A 59 11.57 27.04 -30.07
N PHE A 60 12.86 27.01 -29.72
CA PHE A 60 13.88 28.09 -29.61
C PHE A 60 14.84 27.80 -28.43
N ASN A 61 16.17 27.98 -28.47
CA ASN A 61 17.16 28.22 -29.52
C ASN A 61 18.57 27.96 -28.93
N GLU A 62 19.53 27.68 -29.80
CA GLU A 62 20.94 27.42 -29.51
C GLU A 62 21.70 28.62 -28.93
N HIS A 63 22.73 28.37 -28.11
CA HIS A 63 23.91 29.25 -28.04
C HIS A 63 25.20 28.49 -27.68
N LYS A 64 26.07 28.38 -28.70
CA LYS A 64 27.55 28.42 -28.78
C LYS A 64 28.48 27.77 -27.73
N THR A 65 29.47 27.10 -28.31
CA THR A 65 30.62 26.30 -27.84
C THR A 65 31.86 27.13 -27.40
N VAL A 66 32.50 26.69 -26.28
CA VAL A 66 33.97 26.42 -26.03
C VAL A 66 34.92 27.65 -25.91
N PRO A 67 35.91 27.70 -24.95
CA PRO A 67 36.94 26.66 -24.81
C PRO A 67 37.45 26.19 -23.42
N THR A 68 38.02 24.99 -23.53
CA THR A 68 38.90 24.16 -22.70
C THR A 68 39.93 24.90 -21.84
N THR A 69 40.10 24.48 -20.58
CA THR A 69 41.38 24.62 -19.85
C THR A 69 41.63 23.41 -18.94
N THR A 70 42.87 22.96 -18.99
CA THR A 70 43.47 21.74 -18.46
C THR A 70 43.84 21.85 -16.96
N SER A 71 43.97 20.69 -16.31
CA SER A 71 44.66 20.39 -15.02
C SER A 71 43.85 20.70 -13.74
N ARG A 72 43.89 19.92 -12.66
CA ARG A 72 44.91 18.98 -12.16
C ARG A 72 44.25 18.08 -11.09
N SER A 73 44.44 16.77 -11.17
CA SER A 73 44.08 15.83 -10.11
C SER A 73 45.08 15.93 -8.95
N VAL A 74 44.59 16.20 -7.74
CA VAL A 74 45.39 16.11 -6.50
C VAL A 74 44.84 14.96 -5.68
N SER A 75 45.58 13.86 -5.68
CA SER A 75 45.36 12.70 -4.84
C SER A 75 45.94 12.99 -3.46
N VAL A 76 45.09 13.20 -2.45
CA VAL A 76 45.54 13.28 -1.05
C VAL A 76 45.44 11.89 -0.45
N HIS A 77 46.58 11.22 -0.29
CA HIS A 77 46.74 10.06 0.59
C HIS A 77 46.85 10.55 2.03
N THR A 78 45.85 10.24 2.86
CA THR A 78 46.01 10.23 4.32
C THR A 78 45.98 8.79 4.78
N ASP A 79 47.19 8.27 5.03
CA ASP A 79 47.42 7.03 5.72
C ASP A 79 47.24 7.29 7.23
N THR A 80 46.32 6.58 7.87
CA THR A 80 46.28 6.47 9.34
C THR A 80 45.91 5.06 9.68
N THR A 81 46.95 4.28 9.94
CA THR A 81 46.86 2.93 10.46
C THR A 81 46.32 2.93 11.89
N ARG A 82 45.56 1.87 12.21
CA ARG A 82 45.44 1.20 13.53
C ARG A 82 44.17 1.50 14.34
N ARG A 83 43.20 0.58 14.24
CA ARG A 83 42.92 -0.46 15.26
C ARG A 83 41.89 -1.44 14.70
N THR A 84 42.36 -2.62 14.30
CA THR A 84 41.53 -3.79 13.98
C THR A 84 40.83 -4.27 15.25
N PHE A 85 39.55 -3.90 15.39
CA PHE A 85 38.60 -4.70 16.14
C PHE A 85 37.97 -5.67 15.15
N ALA A 86 38.30 -6.95 15.30
CA ALA A 86 37.57 -8.03 14.65
C ALA A 86 36.13 -8.00 15.19
N SER A 87 35.22 -7.41 14.42
CA SER A 87 33.78 -7.65 14.55
C SER A 87 33.36 -8.52 13.39
N ALA A 88 32.54 -9.53 13.70
CA ALA A 88 32.08 -10.55 12.79
C ALA A 88 31.71 -9.97 11.42
N ALA A 89 32.00 -10.72 10.35
CA ALA A 89 31.63 -10.37 8.98
C ALA A 89 30.12 -10.09 8.89
N GLN A 90 29.71 -8.85 9.13
CA GLN A 90 28.44 -8.30 8.68
C GLN A 90 28.54 -8.34 7.16
N LYS A 91 27.98 -9.39 6.57
CA LYS A 91 27.59 -9.36 5.17
C LYS A 91 26.76 -8.08 5.04
N SER A 92 27.29 -7.08 4.32
CA SER A 92 26.61 -5.79 4.17
C SER A 92 25.24 -6.04 3.55
N ILE A 93 24.21 -6.05 4.40
CA ILE A 93 22.84 -6.17 3.94
C ILE A 93 22.55 -4.85 3.25
N HIS A 94 22.56 -4.88 1.91
CA HIS A 94 22.21 -3.72 1.12
C HIS A 94 20.74 -3.38 1.35
N CYS A 95 20.46 -2.11 1.63
CA CYS A 95 19.09 -1.62 1.77
C CYS A 95 18.23 -1.98 0.56
N PRO A 96 16.93 -2.20 0.76
CA PRO A 96 15.99 -2.22 -0.35
C PRO A 96 16.06 -0.87 -1.07
N SER A 97 16.08 -0.95 -2.40
CA SER A 97 16.09 0.24 -3.27
C SER A 97 14.69 0.84 -3.44
N ARG A 98 13.65 0.02 -3.22
CA ARG A 98 12.24 0.36 -3.28
C ARG A 98 11.39 -0.71 -2.61
N VAL A 99 10.11 -0.41 -2.42
CA VAL A 99 9.08 -1.37 -2.00
C VAL A 99 8.17 -1.68 -3.18
N ASP A 100 8.11 -2.95 -3.58
CA ASP A 100 7.11 -3.47 -4.51
C ASP A 100 5.85 -3.93 -3.78
N ALA A 101 6.04 -4.53 -2.61
CA ALA A 101 4.99 -4.89 -1.67
C ALA A 101 5.56 -4.96 -0.25
N PHE A 102 4.70 -4.75 0.73
CA PHE A 102 5.02 -4.95 2.14
C PHE A 102 3.88 -5.70 2.82
N SER A 103 4.21 -6.62 3.70
CA SER A 103 3.24 -7.30 4.55
C SER A 103 3.84 -7.59 5.92
N PRO A 104 3.07 -7.47 7.01
CA PRO A 104 3.39 -8.19 8.23
C PRO A 104 3.55 -9.69 7.95
N GLY A 105 4.12 -10.43 8.88
CA GLY A 105 4.21 -11.88 8.73
C GLY A 105 4.20 -12.62 10.05
N PRO A 106 4.14 -13.96 10.00
CA PRO A 106 4.00 -14.79 11.21
C PRO A 106 5.17 -14.67 12.18
N THR A 107 6.37 -14.32 11.70
CA THR A 107 7.59 -14.22 12.53
C THR A 107 8.33 -12.90 12.39
N SER A 108 8.20 -12.27 11.23
CA SER A 108 8.88 -11.06 10.81
C SER A 108 8.05 -10.45 9.68
N ASP A 109 8.15 -9.14 9.53
CA ASP A 109 7.55 -8.45 8.40
C ASP A 109 8.35 -8.76 7.13
N LEU A 110 7.69 -8.72 5.98
CA LEU A 110 8.24 -9.05 4.69
C LEU A 110 8.15 -7.83 3.77
N LEU A 111 9.30 -7.42 3.25
CA LEU A 111 9.40 -6.37 2.24
C LEU A 111 9.94 -6.96 0.94
N PHE A 112 9.24 -6.70 -0.15
CA PHE A 112 9.57 -7.21 -1.48
C PHE A 112 10.21 -6.09 -2.31
N ASP A 113 11.41 -6.35 -2.86
CA ASP A 113 12.09 -5.50 -3.84
C ASP A 113 12.51 -6.39 -5.02
N LYS A 114 11.77 -6.33 -6.11
CA LYS A 114 11.92 -7.15 -7.31
C LYS A 114 11.90 -8.65 -6.97
N GLN A 115 13.05 -9.31 -7.02
CA GLN A 115 13.23 -10.73 -6.72
C GLN A 115 13.81 -10.97 -5.33
N THR A 116 13.90 -9.93 -4.50
CA THR A 116 14.46 -10.01 -3.16
C THR A 116 13.35 -9.87 -2.13
N VAL A 117 13.38 -10.74 -1.11
CA VAL A 117 12.54 -10.64 0.09
C VAL A 117 13.44 -10.27 1.25
N TYR A 118 13.09 -9.18 1.92
CA TYR A 118 13.72 -8.69 3.14
C TYR A 118 12.85 -9.08 4.33
N GLU A 119 13.45 -9.74 5.31
CA GLU A 119 12.82 -10.03 6.59
C GLU A 119 13.15 -8.88 7.56
N ILE A 120 12.11 -8.24 8.09
CA ILE A 120 12.23 -7.07 8.96
C ILE A 120 11.70 -7.41 10.34
N LYS A 121 12.44 -7.01 11.37
CA LYS A 121 12.02 -7.09 12.77
C LYS A 121 12.48 -5.86 13.51
N ASN A 122 11.54 -5.22 14.22
CA ASN A 122 11.79 -3.97 14.94
C ASN A 122 12.44 -2.90 14.03
N ASN A 123 11.88 -2.71 12.84
CA ASN A 123 12.36 -1.78 11.81
C ASN A 123 13.80 -2.01 11.36
N ARG A 124 14.36 -3.20 11.55
CA ARG A 124 15.69 -3.56 11.06
C ARG A 124 15.63 -4.78 10.17
N ILE A 125 16.45 -4.77 9.13
CA ILE A 125 16.60 -5.92 8.25
C ILE A 125 17.39 -7.01 8.99
N ILE A 126 16.75 -8.15 9.23
CA ILE A 126 17.35 -9.32 9.88
C ILE A 126 17.68 -10.44 8.89
N GLY A 127 17.09 -10.39 7.69
CA GLY A 127 17.25 -11.43 6.68
C GLY A 127 17.05 -10.90 5.27
N LYS A 128 17.68 -11.58 4.32
CA LYS A 128 17.57 -11.32 2.89
C LYS A 128 17.55 -12.66 2.15
N ARG A 129 16.57 -12.86 1.27
CA ARG A 129 16.37 -14.09 0.50
C ARG A 129 15.93 -13.77 -0.93
N ILE A 130 16.12 -14.70 -1.85
CA ILE A 130 15.55 -14.63 -3.19
C ILE A 130 14.09 -15.07 -3.08
N LEU A 131 13.20 -14.39 -3.82
CA LEU A 131 11.75 -14.62 -3.81
C LEU A 131 11.40 -16.10 -4.03
N ARG A 132 11.99 -16.73 -5.04
CA ARG A 132 11.73 -18.15 -5.39
C ARG A 132 12.22 -19.16 -4.34
N ASP A 133 13.22 -18.79 -3.55
CA ASP A 133 13.71 -19.64 -2.46
C ASP A 133 12.80 -19.52 -1.23
N HIS A 134 12.23 -18.33 -1.02
CA HIS A 134 11.37 -18.04 0.12
C HIS A 134 9.92 -18.50 -0.12
N PHE A 135 9.44 -18.34 -1.36
CA PHE A 135 8.12 -18.74 -1.85
C PHE A 135 8.24 -19.66 -3.07
N PRO A 136 8.61 -20.93 -2.89
CA PRO A 136 8.63 -21.92 -3.98
C PRO A 136 7.27 -22.01 -4.66
N GLN A 137 7.26 -22.13 -5.99
CA GLN A 137 6.04 -22.18 -6.82
C GLN A 137 5.18 -20.90 -6.79
N GLY A 138 5.68 -19.83 -6.16
CA GLY A 138 5.04 -18.52 -6.17
C GLY A 138 5.25 -17.73 -7.46
N PRO A 139 4.76 -16.48 -7.46
CA PRO A 139 4.90 -15.62 -8.62
C PRO A 139 6.36 -15.20 -8.84
N SER A 140 6.70 -14.80 -10.08
CA SER A 140 8.04 -14.30 -10.42
C SER A 140 8.33 -12.90 -9.90
N ALA A 141 7.30 -12.15 -9.54
CA ALA A 141 7.34 -10.83 -8.92
C ALA A 141 6.12 -10.68 -8.00
N VAL A 142 6.12 -9.71 -7.11
CA VAL A 142 5.00 -9.45 -6.19
C VAL A 142 4.59 -8.00 -6.37
N SER A 143 3.33 -7.74 -6.71
CA SER A 143 2.78 -6.39 -6.80
C SER A 143 1.96 -6.00 -5.58
N ALA A 144 1.52 -6.97 -4.79
CA ALA A 144 0.82 -6.75 -3.53
C ALA A 144 1.00 -7.95 -2.62
N ALA A 145 1.06 -7.72 -1.30
CA ALA A 145 1.20 -8.77 -0.30
C ALA A 145 0.39 -8.41 0.94
N VAL A 146 -0.22 -9.40 1.58
CA VAL A 146 -0.95 -9.21 2.83
C VAL A 146 -0.89 -10.49 3.67
N TYR A 147 -0.84 -10.32 4.98
CA TYR A 147 -0.89 -11.43 5.92
C TYR A 147 -2.28 -11.51 6.52
N ASP A 148 -2.90 -12.67 6.36
CA ASP A 148 -4.11 -13.01 7.06
C ASP A 148 -3.78 -13.74 8.36
N GLU A 149 -3.80 -12.98 9.45
CA GLU A 149 -3.46 -13.48 10.80
C GLU A 149 -4.41 -14.59 11.26
N GLU A 150 -5.68 -14.56 10.83
CA GLU A 150 -6.71 -15.51 11.28
C GLU A 150 -6.49 -16.91 10.70
N ASN A 151 -6.10 -17.00 9.42
CA ASN A 151 -5.81 -18.28 8.76
C ASN A 151 -4.30 -18.60 8.68
N GLU A 152 -3.45 -17.69 9.20
CA GLU A 152 -1.99 -17.75 9.15
C GLU A 152 -1.45 -17.85 7.72
N LEU A 153 -2.02 -17.07 6.79
CA LEU A 153 -1.69 -17.11 5.37
C LEU A 153 -0.96 -15.84 4.92
N ILE A 154 0.17 -16.02 4.24
CA ILE A 154 0.74 -14.95 3.42
C ILE A 154 0.12 -15.03 2.04
N VAL A 155 -0.56 -13.97 1.64
CA VAL A 155 -1.19 -13.83 0.32
C VAL A 155 -0.31 -12.93 -0.52
N LEU A 156 0.14 -13.44 -1.68
CA LEU A 156 0.90 -12.69 -2.66
C LEU A 156 0.08 -12.53 -3.93
N LEU A 157 0.11 -11.35 -4.51
CA LEU A 157 -0.52 -11.07 -5.79
C LEU A 157 0.53 -10.65 -6.82
N HIS A 158 0.31 -11.11 -8.05
CA HIS A 158 1.01 -10.63 -9.21
C HIS A 158 0.03 -10.55 -10.37
N GLU A 159 -0.11 -9.34 -10.92
CA GLU A 159 -1.13 -9.05 -11.93
C GLU A 159 -2.54 -9.44 -11.41
N ARG A 160 -3.16 -10.47 -12.00
CA ARG A 160 -4.46 -11.00 -11.59
C ARG A 160 -4.38 -12.35 -10.90
N GLN A 161 -3.18 -12.86 -10.61
CA GLN A 161 -3.00 -14.12 -9.91
C GLN A 161 -2.81 -13.88 -8.41
N VAL A 162 -3.52 -14.66 -7.61
CA VAL A 162 -3.48 -14.67 -6.15
C VAL A 162 -2.88 -15.99 -5.71
N TYR A 163 -1.90 -15.94 -4.83
CA TYR A 163 -1.20 -17.09 -4.25
C TYR A 163 -1.33 -16.99 -2.74
N ALA A 164 -1.65 -18.09 -2.06
CA ALA A 164 -1.68 -18.12 -0.61
C ALA A 164 -0.73 -19.20 -0.10
N PHE A 165 0.08 -18.83 0.89
CA PHE A 165 1.10 -19.69 1.46
C PHE A 165 0.91 -19.83 2.96
N LYS A 166 1.23 -21.03 3.46
CA LYS A 166 1.40 -21.25 4.90
C LYS A 166 2.87 -21.40 5.23
N LYS A 167 3.29 -20.86 6.38
CA LYS A 167 4.67 -21.03 6.85
C LYS A 167 4.92 -22.50 7.24
N SER A 168 5.98 -23.08 6.70
CA SER A 168 6.44 -24.44 7.00
C SER A 168 7.95 -24.41 7.24
N GLY A 169 8.36 -24.48 8.50
CA GLY A 169 9.76 -24.29 8.90
C GLY A 169 10.30 -22.91 8.48
N ASN A 170 11.33 -22.92 7.61
CA ASN A 170 12.01 -21.72 7.12
C ASN A 170 11.50 -21.24 5.75
N ALA A 171 10.50 -21.90 5.17
CA ALA A 171 9.95 -21.57 3.87
C ALA A 171 8.43 -21.39 3.94
N PHE A 172 7.86 -20.95 2.82
CA PHE A 172 6.43 -20.85 2.61
C PHE A 172 5.96 -21.91 1.64
N GLU A 173 4.97 -22.71 2.04
CA GLU A 173 4.37 -23.74 1.19
C GLU A 173 3.09 -23.21 0.55
N LEU A 174 3.01 -23.30 -0.78
CA LEU A 174 1.83 -22.92 -1.54
C LEU A 174 0.66 -23.84 -1.20
N LEU A 175 -0.49 -23.27 -0.87
CA LEU A 175 -1.71 -24.05 -0.67
C LEU A 175 -2.20 -24.64 -1.99
N SER A 176 -2.68 -25.88 -1.94
CA SER A 176 -3.10 -26.65 -3.13
C SER A 176 -4.28 -26.04 -3.91
N SER A 177 -5.06 -25.17 -3.30
CA SER A 177 -6.19 -24.46 -3.93
C SER A 177 -5.76 -23.16 -4.65
N TYR A 178 -4.47 -22.90 -4.73
CA TYR A 178 -3.88 -21.71 -5.35
C TYR A 178 -2.87 -22.11 -6.44
N PRO A 179 -2.61 -21.24 -7.44
CA PRO A 179 -3.12 -19.88 -7.57
C PRO A 179 -4.59 -19.79 -7.97
N LYS A 180 -5.22 -18.67 -7.60
CA LYS A 180 -6.55 -18.26 -8.07
C LYS A 180 -6.41 -17.03 -8.96
N THR A 181 -7.34 -16.87 -9.91
CA THR A 181 -7.44 -15.63 -10.69
C THR A 181 -8.44 -14.67 -10.03
N LEU A 182 -8.04 -13.40 -9.83
CA LEU A 182 -8.90 -12.36 -9.26
C LEU A 182 -10.22 -12.25 -10.04
N PRO A 183 -11.36 -12.11 -9.34
CA PRO A 183 -12.66 -11.97 -9.98
C PRO A 183 -12.73 -10.68 -10.80
N GLN A 184 -13.56 -10.68 -11.85
CA GLN A 184 -13.77 -9.50 -12.71
C GLN A 184 -14.35 -8.29 -11.95
N SER A 185 -14.97 -8.52 -10.79
CA SER A 185 -15.42 -7.45 -9.89
C SER A 185 -14.27 -6.60 -9.36
N VAL A 186 -13.04 -7.14 -9.29
CA VAL A 186 -11.82 -6.35 -9.11
C VAL A 186 -11.33 -5.96 -10.51
N ASN A 187 -11.77 -4.78 -10.95
CA ASN A 187 -11.57 -4.25 -12.31
C ASN A 187 -10.25 -3.49 -12.51
N PHE A 188 -9.34 -3.57 -11.54
CA PHE A 188 -8.00 -2.98 -11.59
C PHE A 188 -6.92 -4.05 -11.31
N LEU A 189 -5.66 -3.70 -11.53
CA LEU A 189 -4.50 -4.51 -11.14
C LEU A 189 -4.02 -4.05 -9.74
N PRO A 190 -4.02 -4.91 -8.72
CA PRO A 190 -3.59 -4.50 -7.38
C PRO A 190 -2.10 -4.19 -7.33
N THR A 191 -1.79 -3.02 -6.79
CA THR A 191 -0.44 -2.51 -6.55
C THR A 191 -0.10 -2.46 -5.06
N SER A 192 -1.09 -2.79 -4.21
CA SER A 192 -0.93 -3.00 -2.78
C SER A 192 -2.07 -3.87 -2.23
N ALA A 193 -1.77 -4.56 -1.15
CA ALA A 193 -2.74 -5.27 -0.33
C ALA A 193 -2.39 -5.00 1.14
N LEU A 194 -3.41 -4.91 1.98
CA LEU A 194 -3.22 -4.62 3.41
C LEU A 194 -4.41 -5.11 4.23
N LYS A 195 -4.19 -5.28 5.53
CA LYS A 195 -5.27 -5.37 6.53
C LYS A 195 -5.46 -3.98 7.13
N TRP A 196 -6.65 -3.42 6.97
CA TRP A 196 -7.00 -2.15 7.59
C TRP A 196 -7.27 -2.34 9.09
N HIS A 197 -7.44 -1.27 9.87
CA HIS A 197 -7.59 -1.37 11.33
C HIS A 197 -8.85 -2.14 11.77
N ASP A 198 -9.83 -2.23 10.88
CA ASP A 198 -11.07 -3.00 11.05
C ASP A 198 -10.93 -4.48 10.64
N LYS A 199 -9.69 -4.92 10.35
CA LYS A 199 -9.29 -6.27 9.92
C LYS A 199 -9.75 -6.67 8.52
N HIS A 200 -10.39 -5.78 7.77
CA HIS A 200 -10.71 -6.09 6.38
C HIS A 200 -9.45 -6.09 5.53
N GLN A 201 -9.38 -7.06 4.62
CA GLN A 201 -8.35 -7.10 3.60
C GLN A 201 -8.75 -6.20 2.44
N ILE A 202 -7.86 -5.29 2.11
CA ILE A 202 -8.06 -4.27 1.09
C ILE A 202 -7.03 -4.50 -0.01
N LEU A 203 -7.49 -4.47 -1.26
CA LEU A 203 -6.64 -4.31 -2.44
C LEU A 203 -6.70 -2.86 -2.89
N LEU A 204 -5.55 -2.28 -3.24
CA LEU A 204 -5.43 -0.91 -3.74
C LEU A 204 -4.81 -0.90 -5.14
N SER A 205 -5.11 0.14 -5.91
CA SER A 205 -4.44 0.47 -7.16
C SER A 205 -3.71 1.82 -7.08
N ASP A 206 -2.74 2.03 -7.96
CA ASP A 206 -2.02 3.31 -8.07
C ASP A 206 -2.93 4.46 -8.58
N ASN A 207 -4.10 4.14 -9.14
CA ASN A 207 -5.09 5.12 -9.60
C ASN A 207 -6.10 5.53 -8.52
N GLY A 208 -5.96 5.01 -7.29
CA GLY A 208 -6.85 5.36 -6.18
C GLY A 208 -8.15 4.55 -6.14
N ASP A 209 -8.25 3.43 -6.84
CA ASP A 209 -9.34 2.46 -6.61
C ASP A 209 -8.98 1.48 -5.49
N PHE A 210 -9.99 1.02 -4.74
CA PHE A 210 -9.85 -0.05 -3.76
C PHE A 210 -10.94 -1.12 -3.88
N ALA A 211 -10.66 -2.29 -3.33
CA ALA A 211 -11.65 -3.35 -3.12
C ALA A 211 -11.45 -4.03 -1.76
N LEU A 212 -12.55 -4.26 -1.02
CA LEU A 212 -12.57 -5.23 0.08
C LEU A 212 -12.59 -6.62 -0.54
N TYR A 213 -11.57 -7.43 -0.25
CA TYR A 213 -11.33 -8.68 -0.94
C TYR A 213 -11.10 -9.83 0.03
N ASP A 214 -11.86 -10.89 -0.15
CA ASP A 214 -11.71 -12.16 0.56
C ASP A 214 -11.00 -13.17 -0.35
N GLU A 215 -9.80 -13.60 0.04
CA GLU A 215 -8.97 -14.53 -0.71
C GLU A 215 -9.49 -15.97 -0.66
N TYR A 216 -10.14 -16.36 0.44
CA TYR A 216 -10.70 -17.69 0.61
C TYR A 216 -11.84 -17.91 -0.41
N TRP A 217 -12.79 -17.00 -0.45
CA TRP A 217 -13.91 -17.02 -1.40
C TRP A 217 -13.55 -16.47 -2.78
N ASN A 218 -12.37 -15.85 -2.93
CA ASN A 218 -11.93 -15.17 -4.16
C ASN A 218 -12.98 -14.17 -4.67
N LYS A 219 -13.43 -13.29 -3.77
CA LYS A 219 -14.57 -12.40 -4.01
C LYS A 219 -14.31 -11.00 -3.49
N SER A 220 -14.74 -9.99 -4.26
CA SER A 220 -14.85 -8.63 -3.74
C SER A 220 -16.20 -8.43 -3.05
N LEU A 221 -16.16 -7.89 -1.83
CA LEU A 221 -17.34 -7.56 -1.05
C LEU A 221 -17.82 -6.12 -1.31
N MET A 222 -16.88 -5.24 -1.68
CA MET A 222 -17.13 -3.83 -1.98
C MET A 222 -15.96 -3.27 -2.80
N SER A 223 -16.21 -2.20 -3.57
CA SER A 223 -15.17 -1.41 -4.24
C SER A 223 -15.52 0.08 -4.17
N GLY A 224 -14.51 0.94 -4.32
CA GLY A 224 -14.69 2.38 -4.27
C GLY A 224 -13.37 3.12 -4.52
N THR A 225 -13.31 4.41 -4.20
CA THR A 225 -12.10 5.22 -4.32
C THR A 225 -11.43 5.42 -2.96
N THR A 226 -10.11 5.42 -2.92
CA THR A 226 -9.34 5.53 -1.67
C THR A 226 -9.65 6.82 -0.94
N LEU A 227 -9.78 7.94 -1.66
CA LEU A 227 -10.15 9.24 -1.12
C LEU A 227 -11.50 9.26 -0.39
N SER A 228 -12.42 8.35 -0.73
CA SER A 228 -13.73 8.28 -0.08
C SER A 228 -13.74 7.49 1.24
N TYR A 229 -12.73 6.64 1.45
CA TYR A 229 -12.71 5.67 2.57
C TYR A 229 -11.49 5.83 3.48
N PHE A 230 -10.32 6.14 2.92
CA PHE A 230 -9.04 6.25 3.63
C PHE A 230 -8.58 7.71 3.66
N GLU A 231 -9.11 8.46 4.63
CA GLU A 231 -8.74 9.85 4.86
C GLU A 231 -7.24 9.98 5.22
N GLY A 232 -6.51 10.85 4.53
CA GLY A 232 -5.09 11.09 4.80
C GLY A 232 -4.15 9.92 4.45
N LEU A 233 -4.60 8.95 3.66
CA LEU A 233 -3.74 7.89 3.12
C LEU A 233 -2.75 8.49 2.10
N PRO A 234 -1.44 8.25 2.22
CA PRO A 234 -0.48 8.72 1.22
C PRO A 234 -0.66 7.98 -0.11
N ASP A 235 -0.23 8.60 -1.20
CA ASP A 235 -0.24 7.96 -2.51
C ASP A 235 0.81 6.84 -2.60
N GLY A 236 0.59 5.87 -3.50
CA GLY A 236 1.57 4.83 -3.80
C GLY A 236 1.86 3.88 -2.65
N VAL A 237 0.88 3.65 -1.76
CA VAL A 237 0.94 2.63 -0.69
C VAL A 237 1.33 1.27 -1.28
N ARG A 238 2.20 0.54 -0.58
CA ARG A 238 2.67 -0.82 -0.90
C ARG A 238 2.37 -1.83 0.20
N GLY A 239 1.96 -1.36 1.37
CA GLY A 239 1.51 -2.17 2.49
C GLY A 239 1.44 -1.38 3.80
N VAL A 240 0.91 -2.00 4.84
CA VAL A 240 0.75 -1.40 6.17
C VAL A 240 1.20 -2.38 7.25
N SER A 241 1.94 -1.92 8.26
CA SER A 241 2.34 -2.74 9.40
C SER A 241 1.13 -3.17 10.24
N SER A 242 1.30 -4.18 11.10
CA SER A 242 0.26 -4.50 12.08
C SER A 242 -0.07 -3.28 12.94
N TRP A 243 -1.36 -3.06 13.19
CA TRP A 243 -1.87 -1.94 13.98
C TRP A 243 -1.55 -2.14 15.47
N LYS A 244 -1.00 -1.10 16.09
CA LYS A 244 -0.66 -1.08 17.52
C LYS A 244 -1.21 0.20 18.14
N ASN A 245 -2.19 0.05 19.04
CA ASN A 245 -2.84 1.17 19.73
C ASN A 245 -3.37 2.24 18.75
N GLY A 246 -3.99 1.79 17.64
CA GLY A 246 -4.54 2.68 16.60
C GLY A 246 -3.53 3.31 15.66
N ARG A 247 -2.25 2.91 15.74
CA ARG A 247 -1.18 3.40 14.86
C ARG A 247 -0.57 2.29 14.03
N ALA A 248 -0.13 2.63 12.83
CA ALA A 248 0.58 1.73 11.94
C ALA A 248 1.58 2.52 11.07
N PHE A 249 2.56 1.80 10.49
CA PHE A 249 3.44 2.35 9.48
C PHE A 249 2.91 2.01 8.10
N ILE A 250 2.76 3.02 7.25
CA ILE A 250 2.37 2.88 5.85
C ILE A 250 3.64 2.93 5.01
N TYR A 251 3.90 1.88 4.26
CA TYR A 251 5.02 1.81 3.34
C TYR A 251 4.56 2.28 1.97
N THR A 252 5.28 3.23 1.38
CA THR A 252 5.15 3.62 -0.04
C THR A 252 6.32 3.03 -0.83
N VAL A 253 6.49 3.45 -2.09
CA VAL A 253 7.60 2.99 -2.93
C VAL A 253 8.98 3.24 -2.31
N ASN A 254 9.18 4.36 -1.61
CA ASN A 254 10.49 4.79 -1.12
C ASN A 254 10.46 5.50 0.25
N SER A 255 9.30 5.62 0.89
CA SER A 255 9.14 6.23 2.20
C SER A 255 8.23 5.41 3.11
N VAL A 256 8.28 5.74 4.40
CA VAL A 256 7.44 5.16 5.44
C VAL A 256 6.80 6.29 6.22
N HIS A 257 5.49 6.21 6.43
CA HIS A 257 4.71 7.20 7.17
C HIS A 257 4.11 6.58 8.42
N GLU A 258 4.12 7.28 9.55
CA GLU A 258 3.33 6.90 10.72
C GLU A 258 1.90 7.38 10.52
N TYR A 259 0.94 6.48 10.59
CA TYR A 259 -0.48 6.79 10.46
C TYR A 259 -1.20 6.55 11.78
N ASP A 260 -2.03 7.52 12.18
CA ASP A 260 -2.88 7.43 13.36
C ASP A 260 -4.36 7.43 12.92
N GLN A 261 -5.08 6.37 13.28
CA GLN A 261 -6.49 6.22 12.90
C GLN A 261 -7.42 7.26 13.54
N PHE A 262 -7.03 7.86 14.67
CA PHE A 262 -7.86 8.79 15.42
C PHE A 262 -7.74 10.22 14.87
N SER A 263 -6.55 10.62 14.44
CA SER A 263 -6.33 11.88 13.72
C SER A 263 -6.58 11.77 12.22
N LYS A 264 -6.68 10.53 11.70
CA LYS A 264 -6.90 10.19 10.30
C LYS A 264 -5.90 10.85 9.36
N GLY A 265 -4.62 10.76 9.72
CA GLY A 265 -3.56 11.38 8.94
C GLY A 265 -2.24 10.65 9.07
N SER A 266 -1.47 10.70 7.99
CA SER A 266 -0.06 10.34 7.98
C SER A 266 0.80 11.48 8.52
N THR A 267 1.77 11.15 9.37
CA THR A 267 2.79 12.06 9.92
C THR A 267 4.17 11.40 9.85
N ASN A 268 5.22 12.14 10.22
CA ASN A 268 6.56 11.60 10.42
C ASN A 268 7.11 10.78 9.23
N GLU A 269 6.96 11.30 8.01
CA GLU A 269 7.52 10.66 6.82
C GLU A 269 9.04 10.53 6.96
N LYS A 270 9.53 9.32 6.69
CA LYS A 270 10.95 9.01 6.60
C LYS A 270 11.26 8.32 5.29
N SER A 271 12.46 8.55 4.77
CA SER A 271 12.96 7.71 3.68
C SER A 271 13.07 6.25 4.13
N LEU A 272 12.92 5.30 3.19
CA LEU A 272 12.96 3.88 3.50
C LEU A 272 14.26 3.45 4.20
N SER A 273 15.41 3.98 3.76
CA SER A 273 16.73 3.71 4.36
C SER A 273 16.83 4.26 5.79
N GLU A 274 16.43 5.53 5.99
CA GLU A 274 16.41 6.13 7.32
C GLU A 274 15.52 5.35 8.30
N PHE A 275 14.34 4.91 7.85
CA PHE A 275 13.43 4.12 8.68
C PHE A 275 14.00 2.73 9.02
N LEU A 276 14.68 2.08 8.07
CA LEU A 276 15.25 0.74 8.25
C LEU A 276 16.63 0.72 8.92
N GLU A 277 17.17 1.90 9.24
CA GLU A 277 18.51 2.10 9.82
C GLU A 277 19.62 1.46 8.99
N CYS A 278 19.52 1.64 7.68
CA CYS A 278 20.50 1.27 6.66
C CYS A 278 20.97 2.35 5.59
#